data_AF-A0A843C5Y5-F1
#
_entry.id   AF-A0A843C5Y5-F1
#
_cell.length_a   1.000
_cell.length_b   1.000
_cell.length_c   1.000
_cell.angle_alpha   90.00
_cell.angle_beta   90.00
_cell.angle_gamma   90.00
#
_symmetry.space_group_name_H-M   'P 1'
#
loop_
_entity.id
_entity.type
_entity.pdbx_description
1 polymer ?
#
loop_
_entity_poly.entity_id
_entity_poly.type
_entity_poly.pdbx_seq_one_letter_code
_entity_poly.pdbx_strand_id
1 'polypeptide(L)'
;MNKLRFGAYVYEPEKAEGFDFHVLRVKQETGKRIIPMQDMYSNIAVFADNVAARNNKNWISQSPLGPAQFGNYNYNIYWDVVCATQPEHRAEQLKYIEEVDRQSPGIWLNSQYFADHGHCTCPRCKKLWEKSGLTWLGWRRKEVTDYIE
;
A
#
# COMPACT_ATOMS: atom_id res chain seq x y z
N MET A 1 32.21 -14.49 -6.26
CA MET A 1 30.88 -14.72 -5.65
C MET A 1 30.46 -13.41 -5.00
N ASN A 2 29.26 -12.89 -5.29
CA ASN A 2 28.73 -11.74 -4.56
C ASN A 2 28.49 -12.15 -3.11
N LYS A 3 29.00 -11.37 -2.16
CA LYS A 3 28.78 -11.57 -0.72
C LYS A 3 27.28 -11.38 -0.43
N LEU A 4 26.67 -12.33 0.29
CA LEU A 4 25.29 -12.21 0.75
C LEU A 4 25.17 -10.99 1.68
N ARG A 5 24.13 -10.17 1.50
CA ARG A 5 23.82 -9.00 2.34
C ARG A 5 22.56 -9.25 3.15
N PHE A 6 22.56 -8.88 4.41
CA PHE A 6 21.43 -8.98 5.33
C PHE A 6 20.86 -7.59 5.59
N GLY A 7 19.53 -7.45 5.46
CA GLY A 7 18.82 -6.21 5.74
C GLY A 7 17.98 -6.30 7.01
N ALA A 8 17.86 -5.21 7.76
CA ALA A 8 16.93 -5.08 8.87
C ALA A 8 15.73 -4.20 8.48
N TYR A 9 14.52 -4.63 8.84
CA TYR A 9 13.31 -3.85 8.68
C TYR A 9 12.95 -3.21 10.03
N VAL A 10 12.92 -1.88 10.10
CA VAL A 10 12.82 -1.13 11.35
C VAL A 10 11.62 -0.18 11.35
N TYR A 11 11.06 0.07 12.53
CA TYR A 11 9.89 0.96 12.73
C TYR A 11 10.28 2.35 13.25
N GLU A 12 11.49 2.47 13.78
CA GLU A 12 12.07 3.68 14.34
C GLU A 12 13.32 4.05 13.52
N PRO A 13 13.69 5.35 13.46
CA PRO A 13 14.84 5.82 12.68
C PRO A 13 16.19 5.50 13.36
N GLU A 14 16.36 4.24 13.77
CA GLU A 14 17.53 3.72 14.44
C GLU A 14 18.03 2.45 13.73
N LYS A 15 19.36 2.36 13.54
CA LYS A 15 19.98 1.22 12.87
C LYS A 15 20.26 0.10 13.85
N ALA A 16 19.65 -1.06 13.62
CA ALA A 16 20.04 -2.30 14.28
C ALA A 16 21.48 -2.70 13.88
N GLU A 17 22.29 -3.10 14.84
CA GLU A 17 23.66 -3.57 14.60
C GLU A 17 23.69 -4.91 13.84
N GLY A 18 24.77 -5.16 13.10
CA GLY A 18 25.01 -6.43 12.42
C GLY A 18 24.34 -6.61 11.05
N PHE A 19 23.71 -5.57 10.50
CA PHE A 19 23.05 -5.60 9.18
C PHE A 19 23.76 -4.71 8.15
N ASP A 20 23.72 -5.14 6.88
CA ASP A 20 24.34 -4.44 5.74
C ASP A 20 23.50 -3.28 5.18
N PHE A 21 22.20 -3.24 5.50
CA PHE A 21 21.28 -2.15 5.16
C PHE A 21 20.02 -2.17 6.03
N HIS A 22 19.28 -1.06 6.03
CA HIS A 22 18.05 -0.91 6.80
C HIS A 22 16.92 -0.43 5.89
N VAL A 23 15.71 -0.91 6.17
CA VAL A 23 14.48 -0.46 5.55
C VAL A 23 13.60 0.13 6.65
N LEU A 24 13.49 1.45 6.68
CA LEU A 24 12.67 2.19 7.63
C LEU A 24 11.22 2.24 7.17
N ARG A 25 10.29 1.85 8.04
CA ARG A 25 8.85 1.93 7.76
C ARG A 25 8.33 3.37 7.90
N VAL A 26 8.56 4.18 6.86
CA VAL A 26 8.19 5.60 6.85
C VAL A 26 6.69 5.85 6.78
N LYS A 27 5.92 4.91 6.22
CA LYS A 27 4.45 4.92 6.28
C LYS A 27 3.92 3.52 6.59
N GLN A 28 3.17 3.43 7.68
CA GLN A 28 2.53 2.19 8.13
C GLN A 28 1.09 2.09 7.58
N GLU A 29 0.49 0.91 7.65
CA GLU A 29 -0.91 0.64 7.25
C GLU A 29 -1.91 1.42 8.11
N THR A 30 -1.49 1.83 9.31
CA THR A 30 -2.25 2.77 10.13
C THR A 30 -2.40 4.15 9.48
N GLY A 31 -1.66 4.43 8.40
CA GLY A 31 -1.62 5.71 7.68
C GLY A 31 -0.68 6.74 8.31
N LYS A 32 -0.08 6.43 9.47
CA LYS A 32 0.90 7.31 10.12
C LYS A 32 2.20 7.38 9.31
N ARG A 33 2.75 8.59 9.22
CA ARG A 33 3.98 8.92 8.49
C ARG A 33 5.06 9.39 9.47
N ILE A 34 6.30 9.03 9.19
CA ILE A 34 7.49 9.57 9.85
C ILE A 34 8.46 10.10 8.79
N ILE A 35 9.49 10.82 9.25
CA ILE A 35 10.49 11.42 8.36
C ILE A 35 11.41 10.31 7.82
N PRO A 36 11.67 10.25 6.49
CA PRO A 36 12.65 9.33 5.92
C PRO A 36 14.08 9.66 6.36
N MET A 37 14.95 8.66 6.32
CA MET A 37 16.37 8.80 6.66
C MET A 37 17.22 8.62 5.40
N GLN A 38 18.15 9.55 5.16
CA GLN A 38 18.99 9.55 3.94
C GLN A 38 19.88 8.31 3.80
N ASP A 39 20.11 7.57 4.90
CA ASP A 39 20.99 6.42 4.97
C ASP A 39 20.25 5.10 5.26
N MET A 40 18.91 5.07 5.10
CA MET A 40 18.05 3.88 5.16
C MET A 40 17.03 3.88 4.03
N TYR A 41 16.80 2.74 3.38
CA TYR A 41 15.70 2.62 2.42
C TYR A 41 14.36 2.90 3.11
N SER A 42 13.39 3.43 2.36
CA SER A 42 12.09 3.79 2.92
C SER A 42 11.02 2.81 2.49
N ASN A 43 10.22 2.31 3.43
CA ASN A 43 9.06 1.48 3.17
C ASN A 43 7.74 2.22 3.36
N ILE A 44 6.85 2.07 2.37
CA ILE A 44 5.56 2.75 2.32
C ILE A 44 4.45 1.72 2.15
N ALA A 45 3.56 1.61 3.13
CA ALA A 45 2.26 0.96 2.96
C ALA A 45 1.34 1.84 2.10
N VAL A 46 0.83 1.31 0.98
CA VAL A 46 0.06 2.08 0.00
C VAL A 46 -1.44 2.05 0.30
N PHE A 47 -2.14 0.96 -0.05
CA PHE A 47 -3.60 0.91 -0.03
C PHE A 47 -4.20 0.50 1.30
N ALA A 48 -3.46 -0.17 2.18
CA ALA A 48 -3.83 -0.26 3.58
C ALA A 48 -3.49 1.08 4.26
N ASP A 49 -4.50 1.82 4.67
CA ASP A 49 -4.36 3.20 5.15
C ASP A 49 -5.55 3.62 6.04
N ASN A 50 -5.43 3.39 7.34
CA ASN A 50 -6.49 3.72 8.30
C ASN A 50 -6.77 5.23 8.40
N VAL A 51 -5.78 6.09 8.19
CA VAL A 51 -5.98 7.55 8.22
C VAL A 51 -6.81 7.98 7.01
N ALA A 52 -6.45 7.52 5.80
CA ALA A 52 -7.20 7.83 4.59
C ALA A 52 -8.64 7.29 4.67
N ALA A 53 -8.80 6.05 5.12
CA ALA A 53 -10.11 5.41 5.31
C ALA A 53 -10.98 6.15 6.34
N ARG A 54 -10.41 6.60 7.46
CA ARG A 54 -11.14 7.37 8.48
C ARG A 54 -11.61 8.72 7.94
N ASN A 55 -10.75 9.41 7.20
CA ASN A 55 -11.06 10.72 6.63
C ASN A 55 -12.06 10.62 5.48
N ASN A 56 -12.05 9.51 4.73
CA ASN A 56 -12.91 9.30 3.56
C ASN A 56 -13.49 7.88 3.56
N LYS A 57 -14.53 7.63 4.35
CA LYS A 57 -15.12 6.28 4.49
C LYS A 57 -15.61 5.67 3.17
N ASN A 58 -16.03 6.50 2.22
CA ASN A 58 -16.45 6.08 0.88
C ASN A 58 -15.30 5.60 -0.02
N TRP A 59 -14.04 5.78 0.40
CA TRP A 59 -12.87 5.29 -0.32
C TRP A 59 -12.52 3.84 0.02
N ILE A 60 -13.03 3.32 1.14
CA ILE A 60 -12.75 1.96 1.60
C ILE A 60 -13.20 0.97 0.52
N SER A 61 -12.37 -0.04 0.29
CA SER A 61 -12.63 -1.13 -0.63
C SER A 61 -13.91 -1.87 -0.23
N GLN A 62 -14.74 -2.27 -1.20
CA GLN A 62 -16.10 -2.80 -0.95
C GLN A 62 -16.24 -4.25 -1.43
N SER A 63 -17.09 -5.02 -0.76
CA SER A 63 -17.58 -6.34 -1.20
C SER A 63 -19.07 -6.53 -0.89
N PRO A 64 -19.69 -7.65 -1.31
CA PRO A 64 -21.07 -7.97 -0.94
C PRO A 64 -21.31 -8.14 0.58
N LEU A 65 -20.28 -8.50 1.37
CA LEU A 65 -20.41 -8.66 2.83
C LEU A 65 -19.85 -7.45 3.60
N GLY A 66 -19.74 -6.30 2.93
CA GLY A 66 -19.37 -5.02 3.55
C GLY A 66 -17.98 -4.52 3.14
N PRO A 67 -17.49 -3.47 3.82
CA PRO A 67 -16.21 -2.84 3.49
C PRO A 67 -15.01 -3.63 4.02
N ALA A 68 -13.85 -3.45 3.38
CA ALA A 68 -12.55 -3.93 3.85
C ALA A 68 -12.04 -3.07 5.02
N GLN A 69 -12.74 -3.17 6.14
CA GLN A 69 -12.54 -2.32 7.30
C GLN A 69 -12.21 -3.16 8.52
N PHE A 70 -11.29 -2.68 9.36
CA PHE A 70 -11.04 -3.27 10.67
C PHE A 70 -12.34 -3.29 11.48
N GLY A 71 -12.66 -4.46 12.05
CA GLY A 71 -13.90 -4.70 12.77
C GLY A 71 -15.07 -5.22 11.91
N ASN A 72 -14.89 -5.37 10.59
CA ASN A 72 -15.84 -6.14 9.79
C ASN A 72 -15.63 -7.66 10.02
N TYR A 73 -16.43 -8.26 10.91
CA TYR A 73 -16.31 -9.66 11.30
C TYR A 73 -16.59 -10.68 10.19
N ASN A 74 -17.07 -10.26 9.02
CA ASN A 74 -17.20 -11.15 7.86
C ASN A 74 -15.83 -11.50 7.24
N TYR A 75 -14.77 -10.75 7.59
CA TYR A 75 -13.44 -10.86 7.00
C TYR A 75 -12.34 -10.75 8.05
N ASN A 76 -11.20 -11.42 7.81
CA ASN A 76 -10.03 -11.26 8.67
C ASN A 76 -9.15 -10.11 8.14
N ILE A 77 -9.55 -8.87 8.42
CA ILE A 77 -8.90 -7.66 7.93
C ILE A 77 -8.35 -6.85 9.11
N TYR A 78 -7.02 -6.71 9.17
CA TYR A 78 -6.32 -6.02 10.26
C TYR A 78 -6.21 -4.50 10.07
N TRP A 79 -6.33 -4.02 8.83
CA TRP A 79 -6.21 -2.61 8.47
C TRP A 79 -7.32 -2.22 7.51
N ASP A 80 -7.77 -0.97 7.57
CA ASP A 80 -8.70 -0.46 6.57
C ASP A 80 -7.99 -0.37 5.22
N VAL A 81 -8.55 -1.03 4.21
CA VAL A 81 -7.96 -1.05 2.87
C VAL A 81 -8.75 -0.13 1.95
N VAL A 82 -8.10 0.92 1.47
CA VAL A 82 -8.61 1.83 0.46
C VAL A 82 -8.74 1.11 -0.88
N CYS A 83 -9.77 1.43 -1.64
CA CYS A 83 -9.98 0.93 -2.99
C CYS A 83 -8.77 1.28 -3.87
N ALA A 84 -8.09 0.27 -4.43
CA ALA A 84 -6.88 0.46 -5.23
C ALA A 84 -7.07 1.34 -6.48
N THR A 85 -8.32 1.58 -6.91
CA THR A 85 -8.66 2.46 -8.05
C THR A 85 -9.22 3.83 -7.63
N GLN A 86 -9.17 4.16 -6.33
CA GLN A 86 -9.59 5.47 -5.84
C GLN A 86 -8.58 6.51 -6.39
N PRO A 87 -8.99 7.43 -7.29
CA PRO A 87 -8.04 8.28 -8.01
C PRO A 87 -7.35 9.32 -7.12
N GLU A 88 -8.07 9.97 -6.20
CA GLU A 88 -7.51 10.94 -5.26
C GLU A 88 -6.49 10.29 -4.31
N HIS A 89 -6.77 9.10 -3.78
CA HIS A 89 -5.82 8.39 -2.93
C HIS A 89 -4.58 7.95 -3.72
N ARG A 90 -4.75 7.36 -4.91
CA ARG A 90 -3.63 6.97 -5.77
C ARG A 90 -2.71 8.17 -6.08
N ALA A 91 -3.29 9.30 -6.49
CA ALA A 91 -2.53 10.49 -6.82
C ALA A 91 -1.74 11.03 -5.62
N GLU A 92 -2.37 11.04 -4.43
CA GLU A 92 -1.73 11.49 -3.20
C GLU A 92 -0.58 10.55 -2.78
N GLN A 93 -0.76 9.24 -2.87
CA GLN A 93 0.28 8.26 -2.52
C GLN A 93 1.46 8.32 -3.49
N LEU A 94 1.23 8.46 -4.79
CA LEU A 94 2.31 8.61 -5.77
C LEU A 94 3.12 9.89 -5.52
N LYS A 95 2.45 11.00 -5.22
CA LYS A 95 3.13 12.25 -4.84
C LYS A 95 3.97 12.05 -3.56
N TYR A 96 3.42 11.39 -2.55
CA TYR A 96 4.16 11.10 -1.32
C TYR A 96 5.37 10.18 -1.56
N ILE A 97 5.22 9.14 -2.39
CA ILE A 97 6.32 8.25 -2.79
C ILE A 97 7.43 9.06 -3.46
N GLU A 98 7.10 9.96 -4.39
CA GLU A 98 8.07 10.83 -5.06
C GLU A 98 8.80 11.76 -4.06
N GLU A 99 8.10 12.33 -3.09
CA GLU A 99 8.68 13.18 -2.05
C GLU A 99 9.65 12.42 -1.13
N VAL A 100 9.32 11.16 -0.78
CA VAL A 100 10.18 10.29 0.03
C VAL A 100 11.39 9.81 -0.75
N ASP A 101 11.22 9.48 -2.04
CA ASP A 101 12.31 8.98 -2.89
C ASP A 101 13.46 9.99 -2.99
N ARG A 102 13.15 11.29 -3.06
CA ARG A 102 14.14 12.38 -3.04
C ARG A 102 14.98 12.45 -1.75
N GLN A 103 14.56 11.77 -0.69
CA GLN A 103 15.18 11.81 0.65
C GLN A 103 15.70 10.44 1.10
N SER A 104 15.57 9.41 0.26
CA SER A 104 15.82 8.00 0.61
C SER A 104 16.79 7.38 -0.41
N PRO A 105 17.62 6.39 -0.04
CA PRO A 105 18.38 5.57 -1.00
C PRO A 105 17.51 4.75 -1.97
N GLY A 106 16.21 4.69 -1.72
CA GLY A 106 15.20 4.05 -2.57
C GLY A 106 13.93 3.69 -1.80
N ILE A 107 12.91 3.25 -2.53
CA ILE A 107 11.57 2.95 -1.99
C ILE A 107 11.25 1.46 -2.08
N TRP A 108 10.63 0.95 -1.01
CA TRP A 108 10.08 -0.40 -0.92
C TRP A 108 8.57 -0.29 -0.68
N LEU A 109 7.74 -0.78 -1.58
CA LEU A 109 6.29 -0.72 -1.40
C LEU A 109 5.77 -1.91 -0.60
N ASN A 110 4.85 -1.64 0.31
CA ASN A 110 4.04 -2.63 1.02
C ASN A 110 2.54 -2.29 0.82
N SER A 111 1.67 -3.28 1.01
CA SER A 111 0.21 -3.13 0.91
C SER A 111 -0.30 -2.53 -0.41
N GLN A 112 0.44 -2.75 -1.50
CA GLN A 112 0.11 -2.40 -2.89
C GLN A 112 -0.77 -3.49 -3.53
N TYR A 113 -1.87 -3.85 -2.87
CA TYR A 113 -2.77 -4.90 -3.32
C TYR A 113 -4.25 -4.47 -3.28
N PHE A 114 -5.09 -5.24 -3.95
CA PHE A 114 -6.52 -5.26 -3.65
C PHE A 114 -6.76 -6.12 -2.42
N ALA A 115 -7.61 -5.67 -1.49
CA ALA A 115 -7.95 -6.46 -0.30
C ALA A 115 -8.43 -7.89 -0.68
N ASP A 116 -8.24 -8.80 0.27
CA ASP A 116 -8.61 -10.20 0.11
C ASP A 116 -10.14 -10.39 0.06
N HIS A 117 -10.61 -11.63 -0.04
CA HIS A 117 -12.02 -12.01 -0.03
C HIS A 117 -12.83 -11.37 -1.17
N GLY A 118 -12.20 -11.23 -2.34
CA GLY A 118 -12.85 -10.75 -3.56
C GLY A 118 -13.05 -9.24 -3.64
N HIS A 119 -12.62 -8.47 -2.64
CA HIS A 119 -12.56 -7.01 -2.71
C HIS A 119 -11.63 -6.56 -3.84
N CYS A 120 -11.82 -5.44 -4.53
CA CYS A 120 -12.89 -4.46 -4.41
C CYS A 120 -13.92 -4.67 -5.53
N THR A 121 -15.20 -4.73 -5.21
CA THR A 121 -16.31 -4.84 -6.17
C THR A 121 -17.18 -3.59 -6.24
N CYS A 122 -16.64 -2.43 -5.86
CA CYS A 122 -17.35 -1.16 -5.97
C CYS A 122 -17.72 -0.84 -7.44
N PRO A 123 -18.73 0.02 -7.69
CA PRO A 123 -19.17 0.36 -9.05
C PRO A 123 -18.04 0.87 -9.96
N ARG A 124 -17.07 1.62 -9.41
CA ARG A 124 -15.90 2.11 -10.16
C ARG A 124 -15.02 0.95 -10.63
N CYS A 125 -14.65 0.02 -9.75
CA CYS A 125 -13.85 -1.14 -10.12
C CYS A 125 -14.55 -2.00 -11.17
N LYS A 126 -15.86 -2.24 -11.01
CA LYS A 126 -16.64 -3.00 -12.00
C LYS A 126 -16.63 -2.34 -13.38
N LYS A 127 -16.87 -1.03 -13.44
CA LYS A 127 -16.84 -0.26 -14.69
C LYS A 127 -15.46 -0.25 -15.35
N LEU A 128 -14.38 -0.06 -14.57
CA LEU A 128 -13.00 -0.08 -15.09
C LEU A 128 -12.62 -1.47 -15.60
N TRP A 129 -13.00 -2.51 -14.86
CA TRP A 129 -12.80 -3.89 -15.28
C TRP A 129 -13.55 -4.22 -16.57
N GLU A 130 -14.84 -3.90 -16.67
CA GLU A 130 -15.66 -4.12 -17.87
C GLU A 130 -15.04 -3.43 -19.09
N LYS A 131 -14.59 -2.18 -18.93
CA LYS A 131 -13.90 -1.42 -19.99
C LYS A 131 -12.57 -2.04 -20.41
N SER A 132 -11.89 -2.75 -19.50
CA SER A 132 -10.58 -3.35 -19.79
C SER A 132 -10.65 -4.55 -20.73
N GLY A 133 -11.79 -5.24 -20.79
CA GLY A 133 -11.93 -6.50 -21.55
C GLY A 133 -11.13 -7.68 -20.98
N LEU A 134 -10.49 -7.53 -19.82
CA LEU A 134 -9.68 -8.57 -19.18
C LEU A 134 -10.54 -9.44 -18.26
N THR A 135 -10.01 -10.62 -17.88
CA THR A 135 -10.58 -11.38 -16.75
C THR A 135 -10.45 -10.57 -15.45
N TRP A 136 -11.29 -10.83 -14.45
CA TRP A 136 -11.25 -10.11 -13.17
C TRP A 136 -9.86 -10.12 -12.52
N LEU A 137 -9.22 -11.29 -12.51
CA LEU A 137 -7.86 -11.44 -12.00
C LEU A 137 -6.82 -10.76 -12.90
N GLY A 138 -6.98 -10.83 -14.22
CA GLY A 138 -6.09 -10.17 -15.17
C GLY A 138 -6.10 -8.66 -15.02
N TRP A 139 -7.30 -8.06 -14.87
CA TRP A 139 -7.45 -6.64 -14.61
C TRP A 139 -6.83 -6.22 -13.27
N ARG A 140 -7.11 -6.95 -12.18
CA ARG A 140 -6.51 -6.66 -10.86
C ARG A 140 -4.99 -6.75 -10.87
N ARG A 141 -4.42 -7.73 -11.58
CA ARG A 141 -2.98 -7.84 -11.78
C ARG A 141 -2.45 -6.59 -12.48
N LYS A 142 -3.07 -6.20 -13.59
CA LYS A 142 -2.70 -4.99 -14.34
C LYS A 142 -2.73 -3.75 -13.45
N GLU A 143 -3.82 -3.51 -12.72
CA GLU A 143 -3.96 -2.32 -11.86
C GLU A 143 -2.89 -2.21 -10.75
N VAL A 144 -2.40 -3.35 -10.24
CA VAL A 144 -1.30 -3.40 -9.27
C VAL A 144 0.05 -3.22 -9.97
N THR A 145 0.29 -3.92 -11.07
CA THR A 145 1.55 -3.82 -11.84
C THR A 145 1.76 -2.40 -12.37
N ASP A 146 0.76 -1.82 -13.01
CA ASP A 146 0.78 -0.44 -13.52
C ASP A 146 0.98 0.61 -12.41
N TYR A 147 0.68 0.28 -11.15
CA TYR A 147 0.93 1.20 -10.04
C TYR A 147 2.40 1.16 -9.58
N ILE A 148 3.10 0.06 -9.83
CA ILE A 148 4.48 -0.18 -9.41
C ILE A 148 5.48 0.29 -10.49
N GLU A 149 5.06 0.26 -11.76
CA GLU A 149 5.82 0.75 -12.93
C GLU A 149 5.88 2.29 -13.00
#